data_AF-A0A645EKT9-F1
#
_entry.id   AF-A0A645EKT9-F1
#
_cell.length_a   1.000
_cell.length_b   1.000
_cell.length_c   1.000
_cell.angle_alpha   90.00
_cell.angle_beta   90.00
_cell.angle_gamma   90.00
#
_symmetry.space_group_name_H-M   'P 1'
#
loop_
_entity.id
_entity.type
_entity.pdbx_description
1 polymer ?
#
loop_
_entity_poly.entity_id
_entity_poly.type
_entity_poly.pdbx_seq_one_letter_code
_entity_poly.pdbx_strand_id
1 'polypeptide(L)'
;MDGRPEVHDNMRPHVDGRGSFDRILKNVRKTVDSRNGENYYLRGTFTANNLDFAADVLAMADLGFNLLSVEPVVAKDCDYALTEEHLPKLYQQYEELAVEYLNRKLTGNGFEFFHFNMDINNGPCVAKRLSGCGAGHEYFAVTPDGDLYPCHQFVGREKYLLGTVFEGVKESKMPEKFRQAHVLNKPECAKCWARFYCSGGCHANADLFSDDIHKPYKIGCELQKKRLECALMIQAKIALNNQQEK
;
A
#
# COMPACT_ATOMS: atom_id res chain seq x y z
N MET A 1 -10.53 5.27 -5.64
CA MET A 1 -11.55 4.56 -6.43
C MET A 1 -11.23 3.09 -6.28
N ASP A 2 -12.17 2.31 -5.75
CA ASP A 2 -11.85 0.98 -5.22
C ASP A 2 -11.95 -0.16 -6.25
N GLY A 3 -12.45 0.11 -7.47
CA GLY A 3 -12.60 -0.92 -8.50
C GLY A 3 -13.85 -0.74 -9.33
N ARG A 4 -14.56 -1.85 -9.55
CA ARG A 4 -15.87 -1.90 -10.19
C ARG A 4 -16.90 -1.03 -9.44
N PRO A 5 -17.97 -0.53 -10.10
CA PRO A 5 -18.95 0.37 -9.49
C PRO A 5 -19.54 -0.17 -8.18
N GLU A 6 -19.96 -1.43 -8.17
CA GLU A 6 -20.55 -2.09 -7.01
C GLU A 6 -19.59 -2.20 -5.82
N VAL A 7 -18.30 -2.44 -6.09
CA VAL A 7 -17.26 -2.50 -5.06
C VAL A 7 -17.01 -1.11 -4.48
N HIS A 8 -16.92 -0.09 -5.34
CA HIS A 8 -16.70 1.28 -4.93
C HIS A 8 -17.87 1.82 -4.10
N ASP A 9 -19.09 1.66 -4.59
CA ASP A 9 -20.27 2.25 -3.97
C ASP A 9 -20.63 1.58 -2.64
N ASN A 10 -20.29 0.30 -2.47
CA ASN A 10 -20.44 -0.40 -1.20
C ASN A 10 -19.58 0.21 -0.07
N MET A 11 -18.35 0.63 -0.38
CA MET A 11 -17.41 1.14 0.63
C MET A 11 -17.29 2.66 0.67
N ARG A 12 -17.77 3.36 -0.35
CA ARG A 12 -17.63 4.83 -0.50
C ARG A 12 -18.95 5.51 -0.88
N PRO A 13 -20.06 5.26 -0.18
CA PRO A 13 -21.30 5.99 -0.47
C PRO A 13 -21.18 7.47 -0.08
N HIS A 14 -22.06 8.29 -0.63
CA HIS A 14 -22.37 9.60 -0.09
C HIS A 14 -22.99 9.49 1.31
N VAL A 15 -23.05 10.60 2.04
CA VAL A 15 -23.66 10.64 3.40
C VAL A 15 -25.13 10.22 3.41
N ASP A 16 -25.81 10.29 2.26
CA ASP A 16 -27.19 9.86 2.06
C ASP A 16 -27.32 8.40 1.57
N GLY A 17 -26.21 7.66 1.52
CA GLY A 17 -26.16 6.25 1.12
C GLY A 17 -26.11 6.01 -0.39
N ARG A 18 -26.24 7.04 -1.24
CA ARG A 18 -26.13 6.87 -2.70
C ARG A 18 -24.69 6.56 -3.11
N GLY A 19 -24.54 5.75 -4.15
CA GLY A 19 -23.24 5.48 -4.78
C GLY A 19 -22.52 6.76 -5.21
N SER A 20 -21.19 6.75 -5.13
CA SER A 20 -20.34 7.89 -5.51
C SER A 20 -19.51 7.63 -6.76
N PHE A 21 -19.50 6.40 -7.29
CA PHE A 21 -18.65 5.97 -8.39
C PHE A 21 -18.74 6.88 -9.61
N ASP A 22 -19.93 7.14 -10.15
CA ASP A 22 -20.10 7.93 -11.39
C ASP A 22 -19.54 9.35 -11.26
N ARG A 23 -19.80 9.99 -10.11
CA ARG A 23 -19.29 11.32 -9.81
C ARG A 23 -17.77 11.30 -9.72
N ILE A 24 -17.21 10.31 -9.02
CA ILE A 24 -15.76 10.18 -8.85
C ILE A 24 -15.08 9.86 -10.19
N LEU A 25 -15.62 8.94 -10.99
CA LEU A 25 -15.10 8.59 -12.31
C LEU A 25 -15.00 9.81 -13.21
N LYS A 26 -16.07 10.63 -13.27
CA LYS A 26 -16.08 11.88 -14.04
C LYS A 26 -14.97 12.86 -13.59
N ASN A 27 -14.81 13.04 -12.28
CA ASN A 27 -13.82 13.96 -11.72
C ASN A 27 -12.39 13.46 -11.90
N VAL A 28 -12.19 12.16 -11.76
CA VAL A 28 -10.90 11.49 -11.97
C VAL A 28 -10.50 11.64 -13.43
N ARG A 29 -11.37 11.36 -14.40
CA ARG A 29 -11.08 11.58 -15.83
C ARG A 29 -10.64 13.02 -16.10
N LYS A 30 -11.42 14.00 -15.63
CA LYS A 30 -11.05 15.43 -15.75
C LYS A 30 -9.67 15.73 -15.19
N THR A 31 -9.32 15.15 -14.04
CA THR A 31 -8.00 15.32 -13.41
C THR A 31 -6.90 14.70 -14.25
N VAL A 32 -7.09 13.46 -14.72
CA VAL A 32 -6.11 12.73 -15.53
C VAL A 32 -5.87 13.45 -16.86
N ASP A 33 -6.94 13.86 -17.53
CA ASP A 33 -6.88 14.61 -18.80
C ASP A 33 -6.13 15.93 -18.62
N SER A 34 -6.40 16.66 -17.53
CA SER A 34 -5.69 17.92 -17.22
C SER A 34 -4.19 17.77 -16.95
N ARG A 35 -3.73 16.53 -16.72
CA ARG A 35 -2.33 16.19 -16.46
C ARG A 35 -1.71 15.40 -17.60
N ASN A 36 -2.37 15.33 -18.77
CA ASN A 36 -1.93 14.55 -19.93
C ASN A 36 -1.65 13.08 -19.60
N GLY A 37 -2.41 12.49 -18.66
CA GLY A 37 -2.17 11.11 -18.24
C GLY A 37 -0.97 10.90 -17.31
N GLU A 38 -0.36 11.96 -16.78
CA GLU A 38 0.84 11.87 -15.95
C GLU A 38 0.61 12.30 -14.48
N ASN A 39 1.58 11.96 -13.63
CA ASN A 39 1.67 12.42 -12.25
C ASN A 39 0.39 12.18 -11.43
N TYR A 40 -0.28 11.06 -11.64
CA TYR A 40 -1.44 10.61 -10.88
C TYR A 40 -1.30 9.12 -10.56
N TYR A 41 -2.13 8.61 -9.67
CA TYR A 41 -2.45 7.19 -9.65
C TYR A 41 -3.83 7.02 -9.03
N LEU A 42 -4.54 5.96 -9.43
CA LEU A 42 -5.78 5.58 -8.76
C LEU A 42 -5.45 4.70 -7.57
N ARG A 43 -5.77 5.22 -6.39
CA ARG A 43 -5.71 4.47 -5.13
C ARG A 43 -7.05 3.81 -4.86
N GLY A 44 -7.05 2.48 -4.79
CA GLY A 44 -8.19 1.66 -4.36
C GLY A 44 -7.87 0.84 -3.13
N THR A 45 -8.87 0.47 -2.35
CA THR A 45 -8.73 -0.43 -1.19
C THR A 45 -9.56 -1.68 -1.39
N PHE A 46 -8.97 -2.86 -1.23
CA PHE A 46 -9.72 -4.12 -1.18
C PHE A 46 -9.89 -4.61 0.26
N THR A 47 -11.02 -5.27 0.50
CA THR A 47 -11.51 -5.69 1.81
C THR A 47 -11.95 -7.16 1.77
N ALA A 48 -12.51 -7.67 2.87
CA ALA A 48 -13.19 -8.97 2.85
C ALA A 48 -14.38 -9.02 1.86
N ASN A 49 -14.95 -7.87 1.50
CA ASN A 49 -16.10 -7.79 0.58
C ASN A 49 -15.73 -7.95 -0.90
N ASN A 50 -14.44 -7.91 -1.24
CA ASN A 50 -13.94 -8.01 -2.62
C ASN A 50 -12.56 -8.69 -2.65
N LEU A 51 -12.52 -9.95 -2.23
CA LEU A 51 -11.29 -10.75 -2.27
C LEU A 51 -10.78 -10.96 -3.70
N ASP A 52 -11.65 -10.81 -4.70
CA ASP A 52 -11.35 -10.87 -6.14
C ASP A 52 -10.79 -9.54 -6.71
N PHE A 53 -9.96 -8.84 -5.94
CA PHE A 53 -9.46 -7.49 -6.24
C PHE A 53 -8.69 -7.37 -7.57
N ALA A 54 -8.24 -8.48 -8.17
CA ALA A 54 -7.61 -8.44 -9.49
C ALA A 54 -8.60 -7.89 -10.54
N ALA A 55 -9.87 -8.28 -10.46
CA ALA A 55 -10.92 -7.77 -11.34
C ALA A 55 -11.13 -6.25 -11.19
N ASP A 56 -10.97 -5.73 -9.97
CA ASP A 56 -11.07 -4.29 -9.68
C ASP A 56 -9.92 -3.49 -10.31
N VAL A 57 -8.69 -4.03 -10.24
CA VAL A 57 -7.53 -3.43 -10.90
C VAL A 57 -7.70 -3.44 -12.42
N LEU A 58 -8.09 -4.58 -12.99
CA LEU A 58 -8.28 -4.72 -14.43
C LEU A 58 -9.43 -3.87 -14.96
N ALA A 59 -10.54 -3.77 -14.23
CA ALA A 59 -11.64 -2.87 -14.59
C ALA A 59 -11.20 -1.41 -14.67
N MET A 60 -10.34 -0.95 -13.75
CA MET A 60 -9.76 0.40 -13.83
C MET A 60 -8.79 0.55 -15.01
N ALA A 61 -7.98 -0.48 -15.30
CA ALA A 61 -7.11 -0.49 -16.47
C ALA A 61 -7.92 -0.42 -17.78
N ASP A 62 -9.01 -1.18 -17.88
CA ASP A 62 -9.92 -1.22 -19.03
C ASP A 62 -10.66 0.11 -19.26
N LEU A 63 -10.84 0.91 -18.22
CA LEU A 63 -11.34 2.29 -18.33
C LEU A 63 -10.32 3.28 -18.92
N GLY A 64 -9.07 2.84 -19.13
CA GLY A 64 -7.97 3.61 -19.71
C GLY A 64 -7.01 4.21 -18.67
N PHE A 65 -7.11 3.83 -17.39
CA PHE A 65 -6.20 4.34 -16.36
C PHE A 65 -4.93 3.47 -16.28
N ASN A 66 -3.77 4.09 -16.42
CA ASN A 66 -2.49 3.39 -16.54
C ASN A 66 -1.62 3.45 -15.28
N LEU A 67 -1.94 4.27 -14.26
CA LEU A 67 -1.20 4.35 -13.00
C LEU A 67 -2.09 3.91 -11.85
N LEU A 68 -1.92 2.69 -11.34
CA LEU A 68 -2.84 2.05 -10.40
C LEU A 68 -2.14 1.57 -9.11
N SER A 69 -2.82 1.71 -7.98
CA SER A 69 -2.43 1.11 -6.70
C SER A 69 -3.68 0.64 -5.94
N VAL A 70 -3.78 -0.67 -5.70
CA VAL A 70 -4.88 -1.27 -4.94
C VAL A 70 -4.31 -2.02 -3.75
N GLU A 71 -4.67 -1.60 -2.53
CA GLU A 71 -4.02 -2.01 -1.28
C GLU A 71 -5.02 -2.67 -0.31
N PRO A 72 -4.55 -3.51 0.64
CA PRO A 72 -5.43 -4.21 1.55
C PRO A 72 -5.97 -3.23 2.59
N VAL A 73 -7.20 -3.42 3.02
CA VAL A 73 -7.71 -2.71 4.18
C VAL A 73 -6.91 -3.09 5.42
N VAL A 74 -6.69 -2.08 6.27
CA VAL A 74 -6.20 -2.28 7.64
C VAL A 74 -7.38 -1.99 8.54
N ALA A 75 -7.95 -3.04 9.12
CA ALA A 75 -9.09 -2.90 10.00
C ALA A 75 -9.12 -4.02 11.03
N LYS A 76 -9.71 -3.73 12.19
CA LYS A 76 -9.83 -4.63 13.34
C LYS A 76 -11.28 -4.57 13.82
N ASP A 77 -11.82 -5.71 14.23
CA ASP A 77 -13.16 -5.83 14.82
C ASP A 77 -14.31 -5.32 13.92
N CYS A 78 -14.20 -5.51 12.60
CA CYS A 78 -15.25 -5.17 11.63
C CYS A 78 -15.40 -6.26 10.55
N ASP A 79 -16.56 -6.29 9.90
CA ASP A 79 -16.94 -7.29 8.89
C ASP A 79 -16.07 -7.27 7.62
N TYR A 80 -15.61 -6.08 7.22
CA TYR A 80 -14.75 -5.92 6.04
C TYR A 80 -13.26 -6.20 6.31
N ALA A 81 -12.87 -6.59 7.54
CA ALA A 81 -11.48 -6.86 7.90
C ALA A 81 -10.95 -8.15 7.23
N LEU A 82 -9.68 -8.12 6.81
CA LEU A 82 -9.01 -9.31 6.26
C LEU A 82 -8.54 -10.24 7.39
N THR A 83 -8.78 -11.54 7.22
CA THR A 83 -8.37 -12.60 8.15
C THR A 83 -7.35 -13.53 7.48
N GLU A 84 -6.74 -14.43 8.28
CA GLU A 84 -5.81 -15.43 7.74
C GLU A 84 -6.49 -16.39 6.74
N GLU A 85 -7.79 -16.64 6.90
CA GLU A 85 -8.59 -17.50 6.02
C GLU A 85 -8.71 -16.93 4.59
N HIS A 86 -8.56 -15.61 4.44
CA HIS A 86 -8.60 -14.96 3.13
C HIS A 86 -7.26 -15.07 2.38
N LEU A 87 -6.15 -15.41 3.05
CA LEU A 87 -4.82 -15.41 2.44
C LEU A 87 -4.71 -16.30 1.19
N PRO A 88 -5.21 -17.55 1.16
CA PRO A 88 -5.11 -18.39 -0.04
C PRO A 88 -5.77 -17.74 -1.26
N LYS A 89 -6.96 -17.14 -1.10
CA LYS A 89 -7.65 -16.45 -2.19
C LYS A 89 -6.92 -15.20 -2.63
N LEU A 90 -6.41 -14.41 -1.69
CA LEU A 90 -5.64 -13.20 -2.00
C LEU A 90 -4.33 -13.53 -2.72
N TYR A 91 -3.66 -14.63 -2.36
CA TYR A 91 -2.47 -15.10 -3.05
C TYR A 91 -2.76 -15.45 -4.50
N GLN A 92 -3.81 -16.23 -4.74
CA GLN A 92 -4.27 -16.55 -6.10
C GLN A 92 -4.53 -15.27 -6.92
N GLN A 93 -5.15 -14.27 -6.31
CA GLN A 93 -5.49 -13.02 -6.99
C GLN A 93 -4.27 -12.15 -7.32
N TYR A 94 -3.22 -12.15 -6.48
CA TYR A 94 -1.95 -11.55 -6.85
C TYR A 94 -1.29 -12.27 -8.03
N GLU A 95 -1.33 -13.60 -8.05
CA GLU A 95 -0.74 -14.40 -9.13
C GLU A 95 -1.48 -14.20 -10.46
N GLU A 96 -2.81 -14.23 -10.44
CA GLU A 96 -3.67 -13.93 -11.60
C GLU A 96 -3.39 -12.52 -12.13
N LEU A 97 -3.37 -11.51 -11.25
CA LEU A 97 -3.06 -10.14 -11.64
C LEU A 97 -1.64 -10.00 -12.20
N ALA A 98 -0.66 -10.71 -11.65
CA ALA A 98 0.72 -10.66 -12.12
C ALA A 98 0.89 -11.25 -13.53
N VAL A 99 0.21 -12.37 -13.81
CA VAL A 99 0.19 -12.98 -15.15
C VAL A 99 -0.47 -12.05 -16.16
N GLU A 100 -1.63 -11.49 -15.83
CA GLU A 100 -2.34 -10.58 -16.73
C GLU A 100 -1.59 -9.27 -16.94
N TYR A 101 -1.01 -8.70 -15.88
CA TYR A 101 -0.14 -7.52 -15.95
C TYR A 101 1.02 -7.74 -16.94
N LEU A 102 1.70 -8.90 -16.84
CA LEU A 102 2.80 -9.25 -17.73
C LEU A 102 2.33 -9.39 -19.19
N ASN A 103 1.23 -10.10 -19.42
CA ASN A 103 0.65 -10.27 -20.75
C ASN A 103 0.33 -8.93 -21.40
N ARG A 104 -0.35 -8.03 -20.67
CA ARG A 104 -0.69 -6.69 -21.14
C ARG A 104 0.55 -5.85 -21.44
N LYS A 105 1.57 -5.92 -20.57
CA LYS A 105 2.84 -5.21 -20.77
C LYS A 105 3.58 -5.67 -22.02
N LEU A 106 3.62 -6.98 -22.29
CA LEU A 106 4.28 -7.55 -23.47
C LEU A 106 3.50 -7.35 -24.78
N THR A 107 2.18 -7.20 -24.72
CA THR A 107 1.31 -7.00 -25.90
C THR A 107 1.04 -5.53 -26.23
N GLY A 108 1.64 -4.59 -25.49
CA GLY A 108 1.51 -3.15 -25.75
C GLY A 108 0.25 -2.49 -25.16
N ASN A 109 -0.53 -3.20 -24.34
CA ASN A 109 -1.69 -2.66 -23.62
C ASN A 109 -1.42 -2.58 -22.09
N GLY A 110 -0.19 -2.25 -21.73
CA GLY A 110 0.30 -2.27 -20.35
C GLY A 110 -0.26 -1.14 -19.48
N PHE A 111 -0.24 -1.38 -18.18
CA PHE A 111 -0.42 -0.37 -17.15
C PHE A 111 0.67 -0.54 -16.10
N GLU A 112 0.81 0.42 -15.20
CA GLU A 112 1.71 0.35 -14.05
C GLU A 112 0.91 0.07 -12.77
N PHE A 113 1.37 -0.94 -12.03
CA PHE A 113 0.80 -1.32 -10.75
C PHE A 113 1.85 -1.16 -9.67
N PHE A 114 1.63 -0.21 -8.74
CA PHE A 114 2.66 0.24 -7.80
C PHE A 114 3.29 -0.91 -7.00
N HIS A 115 2.54 -1.95 -6.66
CA HIS A 115 3.05 -3.08 -5.89
C HIS A 115 3.92 -4.07 -6.66
N PHE A 116 3.93 -4.00 -8.00
CA PHE A 116 4.83 -4.79 -8.85
C PHE A 116 6.07 -4.02 -9.29
N ASN A 117 6.12 -2.72 -9.00
CA ASN A 117 7.28 -1.89 -9.30
C ASN A 117 8.42 -2.23 -8.33
N MET A 118 9.44 -2.89 -8.86
CA MET A 118 10.63 -3.29 -8.10
C MET A 118 11.88 -3.08 -8.94
N ASP A 119 12.89 -2.49 -8.31
CA ASP A 119 14.25 -2.45 -8.85
C ASP A 119 15.07 -3.57 -8.20
N ILE A 120 15.49 -4.53 -9.02
CA ILE A 120 16.35 -5.66 -8.62
C ILE A 120 17.83 -5.43 -8.95
N ASN A 121 18.16 -4.39 -9.73
CA ASN A 121 19.49 -4.21 -10.29
C ASN A 121 20.40 -3.39 -9.37
N ASN A 122 19.86 -2.40 -8.67
CA ASN A 122 20.65 -1.49 -7.82
C ASN A 122 20.77 -1.96 -6.36
N GLY A 123 20.20 -3.12 -6.03
CA GLY A 123 20.13 -3.62 -4.67
C GLY A 123 19.33 -2.71 -3.72
N PRO A 124 19.09 -3.17 -2.48
CA PRO A 124 18.36 -2.38 -1.51
C PRO A 124 19.26 -1.30 -0.89
N CYS A 125 18.90 -0.03 -1.05
CA CYS A 125 19.52 1.07 -0.29
C CYS A 125 19.30 0.87 1.22
N VAL A 126 20.34 0.47 1.95
CA VAL A 126 20.26 0.14 3.39
C VAL A 126 19.68 1.30 4.19
N ALA A 127 20.14 2.54 3.96
CA ALA A 127 19.63 3.72 4.66
C ALA A 127 18.09 3.87 4.49
N LYS A 128 17.58 3.67 3.28
CA LYS A 128 16.14 3.70 3.00
C LYS A 128 15.39 2.56 3.71
N ARG A 129 15.98 1.36 3.80
CA ARG A 129 15.35 0.20 4.46
C ARG A 129 15.36 0.31 5.99
N LEU A 130 16.32 1.03 6.55
CA LEU A 130 16.35 1.34 7.98
C LEU A 130 15.36 2.46 8.34
N SER A 131 15.11 3.40 7.43
CA SER A 131 14.19 4.52 7.68
C SER A 131 12.72 4.13 7.50
N GLY A 132 12.43 3.11 6.68
CA GLY A 132 11.06 2.63 6.45
C GLY A 132 10.20 3.69 5.77
N CYS A 133 8.99 3.91 6.28
CA CYS A 133 8.13 5.01 5.83
C CYS A 133 8.47 6.37 6.47
N GLY A 134 9.45 6.41 7.39
CA GLY A 134 9.84 7.63 8.10
C GLY A 134 8.92 8.08 9.23
N ALA A 135 7.78 7.41 9.45
CA ALA A 135 6.77 7.86 10.42
C ALA A 135 7.37 8.09 11.81
N GLY A 136 7.14 9.29 12.36
CA GLY A 136 7.59 9.69 13.69
C GLY A 136 9.03 10.19 13.78
N HIS A 137 9.85 10.09 12.73
CA HIS A 137 11.26 10.53 12.79
C HIS A 137 11.78 11.27 11.54
N GLU A 138 11.20 11.03 10.37
CA GLU A 138 11.45 11.74 9.10
C GLU A 138 10.15 12.23 8.44
N TYR A 139 9.00 11.66 8.84
CA TYR A 139 7.67 11.99 8.36
C TYR A 139 6.73 12.21 9.54
N PHE A 140 5.91 13.25 9.45
CA PHE A 140 4.93 13.63 10.46
C PHE A 140 3.59 13.97 9.80
N ALA A 141 2.50 13.74 10.53
CA ALA A 141 1.18 14.26 10.20
C ALA A 141 0.90 15.52 11.03
N VAL A 142 0.21 16.48 10.42
CA VAL A 142 -0.23 17.72 11.05
C VAL A 142 -1.76 17.76 11.04
N THR A 143 -2.39 17.99 12.19
CA THR A 143 -3.85 18.18 12.29
C THR A 143 -4.25 19.61 11.93
N PRO A 144 -5.54 19.91 11.69
CA PRO A 144 -5.99 21.29 11.48
C PRO A 144 -5.66 22.24 12.63
N ASP A 145 -5.61 21.73 13.86
CA ASP A 145 -5.24 22.49 15.07
C ASP A 145 -3.72 22.67 15.21
N GLY A 146 -2.93 22.06 14.33
CA GLY A 146 -1.48 22.16 14.30
C GLY A 146 -0.75 21.07 15.10
N ASP A 147 -1.44 20.06 15.61
CA ASP A 147 -0.83 18.96 16.36
C ASP A 147 0.01 18.06 15.47
N LEU A 148 1.14 17.61 16.00
CA LEU A 148 2.09 16.71 15.34
C LEU A 148 1.90 15.27 15.80
N TYR A 149 1.75 14.36 14.85
CA TYR A 149 1.68 12.90 15.09
C TYR A 149 2.66 12.14 14.17
N PRO A 150 3.07 10.91 14.53
CA PRO A 150 3.99 10.12 13.71
C PRO A 150 3.50 9.85 12.28
N CYS A 151 2.20 9.63 12.11
CA CYS A 151 1.54 9.57 10.80
C CYS A 151 0.03 9.76 10.95
N HIS A 152 -0.69 9.82 9.83
CA HIS A 152 -2.15 10.05 9.83
C HIS A 152 -2.94 8.97 10.60
N GLN A 153 -2.43 7.73 10.68
CA GLN A 153 -3.10 6.64 11.41
C GLN A 153 -3.00 6.76 12.94
N PHE A 154 -2.11 7.63 13.45
CA PHE A 154 -1.95 7.89 14.88
C PHE A 154 -2.68 9.15 15.34
N VAL A 155 -3.20 9.96 14.42
CA VAL A 155 -3.98 11.17 14.75
C VAL A 155 -5.18 10.81 15.61
N GLY A 156 -5.42 11.58 16.67
CA GLY A 156 -6.49 11.34 17.64
C GLY A 156 -6.14 10.35 18.75
N ARG A 157 -4.95 9.73 18.72
CA ARG A 157 -4.45 8.89 19.81
C ARG A 157 -3.51 9.72 20.69
N GLU A 158 -4.00 10.29 21.78
CA GLU A 158 -3.24 11.20 22.66
C GLU A 158 -1.84 10.69 23.04
N LYS A 159 -1.69 9.37 23.26
CA LYS A 159 -0.40 8.71 23.56
C LYS A 159 0.69 8.89 22.48
N TYR A 160 0.32 9.38 21.30
CA TYR A 160 1.19 9.59 20.13
C TYR A 160 1.36 11.08 19.76
N LEU A 161 0.87 12.01 20.57
CA LEU A 161 1.07 13.44 20.35
C LEU A 161 2.56 13.79 20.53
N LEU A 162 3.16 14.40 19.51
CA LEU A 162 4.58 14.77 19.50
C LEU A 162 4.83 16.22 19.92
N GLY A 163 3.83 17.09 19.73
CA GLY A 163 3.93 18.53 19.90
C GLY A 163 3.03 19.24 18.92
N THR A 164 3.36 20.49 18.57
CA THR A 164 2.59 21.29 17.62
C THR A 164 3.52 21.97 16.62
N VAL A 165 3.00 22.41 15.46
CA VAL A 165 3.77 23.20 14.49
C VAL A 165 4.18 24.57 15.03
N PHE A 166 3.52 25.06 16.08
CA PHE A 166 3.79 26.36 16.68
C PHE A 166 4.92 26.30 17.72
N GLU A 167 5.01 25.21 18.47
CA GLU A 167 5.98 25.03 19.56
C GLU A 167 7.08 24.02 19.22
N GLY A 168 6.95 23.31 18.09
CA GLY A 168 7.81 22.21 17.68
C GLY A 168 7.49 20.88 18.37
N VAL A 169 8.36 19.90 18.15
CA VAL A 169 8.30 18.58 18.80
C VAL A 169 8.75 18.72 20.25
N LYS A 170 7.82 18.52 21.19
CA LYS A 170 8.08 18.52 22.64
C LYS A 170 8.42 17.12 23.16
N GLU A 171 7.93 16.08 22.51
CA GLU A 171 8.20 14.69 22.91
C GLU A 171 9.41 14.12 22.18
N SER A 172 10.50 13.91 22.93
CA SER A 172 11.82 13.60 22.36
C SER A 172 12.16 12.11 22.29
N LYS A 173 11.49 11.24 23.06
CA LYS A 173 11.79 9.80 23.09
C LYS A 173 11.05 9.04 21.99
N MET A 174 9.85 9.49 21.66
CA MET A 174 9.02 8.82 20.65
C MET A 174 9.66 8.81 19.25
N PRO A 175 10.24 9.90 18.72
CA PRO A 175 10.94 9.85 17.45
C PRO A 175 12.06 8.83 17.41
N GLU A 176 12.86 8.73 18.48
CA GLU A 176 13.92 7.73 18.56
C GLU A 176 13.34 6.31 18.63
N LYS A 177 12.26 6.09 19.39
CA LYS A 177 11.55 4.80 19.43
C LYS A 177 11.07 4.36 18.04
N PHE A 178 10.51 5.28 17.25
CA PHE A 178 10.08 5.00 15.88
C PHE A 178 11.26 4.75 14.95
N ARG A 179 12.34 5.54 15.06
CA ARG A 179 13.57 5.33 14.31
C ARG A 179 14.15 3.93 14.55
N GLN A 180 14.18 3.47 15.80
CA GLN A 180 14.69 2.15 16.18
C GLN A 180 13.75 1.00 15.77
N ALA A 181 12.52 1.27 15.34
CA ALA A 181 11.55 0.26 14.93
C ALA A 181 11.77 -0.21 13.48
N HIS A 182 13.01 -0.52 13.09
CA HIS A 182 13.39 -0.93 11.73
C HIS A 182 13.64 -2.44 11.58
N VAL A 183 13.86 -2.88 10.34
CA VAL A 183 13.94 -4.30 9.96
C VAL A 183 15.02 -5.14 10.65
N LEU A 184 16.05 -4.51 11.23
CA LEU A 184 17.11 -5.22 11.95
C LEU A 184 16.80 -5.35 13.45
N ASN A 185 15.96 -4.45 13.98
CA ASN A 185 15.60 -4.41 15.39
C ASN A 185 14.27 -5.11 15.70
N LYS A 186 13.46 -5.43 14.68
CA LYS A 186 12.28 -6.29 14.83
C LYS A 186 12.71 -7.77 14.73
N PRO A 187 12.55 -8.59 15.79
CA PRO A 187 13.04 -9.98 15.80
C PRO A 187 12.53 -10.84 14.64
N GLU A 188 11.27 -10.65 14.24
CA GLU A 188 10.65 -11.36 13.11
C GLU A 188 11.21 -10.90 11.75
N CYS A 189 11.43 -9.59 11.58
CA CYS A 189 11.98 -9.04 10.34
C CYS A 189 13.45 -9.40 10.15
N ALA A 190 14.24 -9.47 11.22
CA ALA A 190 15.66 -9.82 11.16
C ALA A 190 15.89 -11.20 10.52
N LYS A 191 14.92 -12.11 10.67
CA LYS A 191 14.92 -13.47 10.11
C LYS A 191 14.18 -13.59 8.77
N CYS A 192 13.51 -12.52 8.32
CA CYS A 192 12.68 -12.54 7.13
C CYS A 192 13.52 -12.37 5.84
N TRP A 193 13.21 -13.15 4.80
CA TRP A 193 13.85 -13.04 3.49
C TRP A 193 13.51 -11.73 2.77
N ALA A 194 12.33 -11.18 3.03
CA ALA A 194 11.80 -9.98 2.38
C ALA A 194 12.27 -8.65 3.03
N ARG A 195 13.06 -8.71 4.11
CA ARG A 195 13.34 -7.53 4.97
C ARG A 195 13.93 -6.33 4.22
N PHE A 196 14.79 -6.58 3.23
CA PHE A 196 15.41 -5.50 2.45
C PHE A 196 14.57 -5.01 1.27
N TYR A 197 13.38 -5.55 1.08
CA TYR A 197 12.41 -5.04 0.10
C TYR A 197 11.19 -4.42 0.78
N CYS A 198 10.72 -4.96 1.91
CA CYS A 198 9.52 -4.45 2.60
C CYS A 198 9.76 -3.29 3.56
N SER A 199 10.99 -3.10 4.06
CA SER A 199 11.35 -2.03 5.02
C SER A 199 10.61 -2.09 6.37
N GLY A 200 10.07 -3.23 6.78
CA GLY A 200 9.60 -3.48 8.15
C GLY A 200 8.10 -3.32 8.40
N GLY A 201 7.32 -3.05 7.34
CA GLY A 201 5.87 -2.94 7.42
C GLY A 201 5.37 -1.65 8.06
N CYS A 202 4.05 -1.54 8.25
CA CYS A 202 3.39 -0.36 8.80
C CYS A 202 3.43 -0.34 10.34
N HIS A 203 4.01 0.70 10.94
CA HIS A 203 4.04 0.87 12.40
C HIS A 203 2.65 1.03 13.02
N ALA A 204 1.72 1.68 12.31
CA ALA A 204 0.36 1.84 12.80
C ALA A 204 -0.40 0.51 12.84
N ASN A 205 -0.16 -0.39 11.88
CA ASN A 205 -0.74 -1.73 11.91
C ASN A 205 -0.13 -2.54 13.06
N ALA A 206 1.18 -2.49 13.24
CA ALA A 206 1.86 -3.15 14.35
C ALA A 206 1.25 -2.73 15.71
N ASP A 207 1.11 -1.41 15.96
CA ASP A 207 0.43 -0.89 17.16
C ASP A 207 -1.04 -1.32 17.24
N LEU A 208 -1.82 -1.21 16.16
CA LEU A 208 -3.25 -1.54 16.18
C LEU A 208 -3.53 -3.01 16.56
N PHE A 209 -2.69 -3.93 16.10
CA PHE A 209 -2.90 -5.37 16.29
C PHE A 209 -2.13 -5.96 17.48
N SER A 210 -1.10 -5.29 18.00
CA SER A 210 -0.25 -5.84 19.05
C SER A 210 0.13 -4.87 20.17
N ASP A 211 -0.32 -3.62 20.10
CA ASP A 211 0.07 -2.51 20.98
C ASP A 211 1.60 -2.28 21.04
N ASP A 212 2.34 -2.78 20.04
CA ASP A 212 3.78 -2.67 19.94
C ASP A 212 4.23 -2.48 18.50
N ILE A 213 4.79 -1.31 18.20
CA ILE A 213 5.31 -0.98 16.86
C ILE A 213 6.44 -1.92 16.40
N HIS A 214 7.08 -2.69 17.29
CA HIS A 214 8.14 -3.66 16.96
C HIS A 214 7.62 -5.02 16.52
N LYS A 215 6.34 -5.33 16.71
CA LYS A 215 5.71 -6.60 16.34
C LYS A 215 4.91 -6.42 15.05
N PRO A 216 5.42 -6.88 13.89
CA PRO A 216 4.75 -6.68 12.62
C PRO A 216 3.36 -7.32 12.57
N TYR A 217 2.46 -6.71 11.81
CA TYR A 217 1.16 -7.30 11.54
C TYR A 217 1.27 -8.47 10.54
N LYS A 218 1.01 -9.69 11.03
CA LYS A 218 1.23 -10.96 10.30
C LYS A 218 0.58 -11.01 8.91
N ILE A 219 -0.72 -10.71 8.79
CA ILE A 219 -1.42 -10.72 7.49
C ILE A 219 -0.78 -9.71 6.52
N GLY A 220 -0.43 -8.52 7.01
CA GLY A 220 0.29 -7.52 6.21
C GLY A 220 1.64 -8.04 5.70
N CYS A 221 2.40 -8.75 6.54
CA CYS A 221 3.67 -9.38 6.17
C CYS A 221 3.49 -10.47 5.12
N GLU A 222 2.48 -11.32 5.27
CA GLU A 222 2.14 -12.39 4.33
C GLU A 222 1.79 -11.84 2.94
N LEU A 223 0.88 -10.87 2.87
CA LEU A 223 0.51 -10.22 1.61
C LEU A 223 1.70 -9.49 0.97
N GLN A 224 2.55 -8.84 1.79
CA GLN A 224 3.74 -8.16 1.28
C GLN A 224 4.76 -9.15 0.70
N LYS A 225 4.96 -10.31 1.32
CA LYS A 225 5.82 -11.37 0.77
C LYS A 225 5.30 -11.86 -0.57
N LYS A 226 3.99 -12.14 -0.68
CA LYS A 226 3.38 -12.58 -1.95
C LYS A 226 3.51 -11.52 -3.05
N ARG A 227 3.33 -10.24 -2.74
CA ARG A 227 3.58 -9.13 -3.70
C ARG A 227 5.02 -9.15 -4.22
N LEU A 228 5.99 -9.35 -3.32
CA LEU A 228 7.39 -9.42 -3.70
C LEU A 228 7.69 -10.63 -4.57
N GLU A 229 7.12 -11.81 -4.26
CA GLU A 229 7.23 -13.00 -5.12
C GLU A 229 6.71 -12.72 -6.54
N CYS A 230 5.52 -12.11 -6.66
CA CYS A 230 4.93 -11.76 -7.95
C CYS A 230 5.77 -10.73 -8.72
N ALA A 231 6.22 -9.69 -8.03
CA ALA A 231 7.09 -8.66 -8.62
C ALA A 231 8.42 -9.26 -9.13
N LEU A 232 9.05 -10.15 -8.35
CA LEU A 232 10.27 -10.85 -8.77
C LEU A 232 10.03 -11.73 -10.00
N MET A 233 8.91 -12.45 -10.04
CA MET A 233 8.52 -13.26 -11.22
C MET A 233 8.37 -12.38 -12.46
N ILE A 234 7.69 -11.24 -12.34
CA ILE A 234 7.50 -10.27 -13.44
C ILE A 234 8.87 -9.76 -13.93
N GLN A 235 9.75 -9.31 -13.02
CA GLN A 235 11.08 -8.82 -13.39
C GLN A 235 11.91 -9.91 -14.08
N ALA A 236 11.87 -11.15 -13.58
CA ALA A 236 12.57 -12.27 -14.20
C ALA A 236 12.06 -12.57 -15.61
N LYS A 237 10.74 -12.54 -15.84
CA LYS A 237 10.15 -12.77 -17.16
C LYS A 237 10.48 -11.67 -18.15
N ILE A 238 10.43 -10.40 -17.73
CA ILE A 238 10.84 -9.27 -18.56
C ILE A 238 12.32 -9.39 -18.95
N ALA A 239 13.19 -9.73 -17.99
CA ALA A 239 14.61 -9.92 -18.26
C ALA A 239 14.89 -11.05 -19.27
N LEU A 240 14.17 -12.17 -19.16
CA LEU A 240 14.29 -13.29 -20.10
C LEU A 240 13.81 -12.92 -21.51
N ASN A 241 12.70 -12.19 -21.64
CA ASN A 241 12.19 -11.73 -22.94
C ASN A 241 13.21 -10.80 -23.63
N ASN A 242 13.76 -9.83 -22.88
CA ASN A 242 14.77 -8.89 -23.40
C ASN A 242 16.10 -9.56 -23.81
N GLN A 243 16.38 -10.77 -23.33
CA GLN A 243 17.52 -11.57 -23.77
C GLN A 243 17.25 -12.33 -25.07
N GLN A 244 16.00 -12.70 -25.34
CA GLN A 244 15.61 -13.40 -26.57
C GLN A 244 15.52 -12.47 -27.79
N GLU A 245 15.28 -11.18 -27.54
CA GLU A 245 15.24 -10.13 -28.58
C GLU A 245 16.63 -9.60 -28.98
N LYS A 246 17.70 -10.03 -28.30
CA LYS A 246 19.10 -9.66 -28.58
C LYS A 246 19.85 -10.77 -29.31
#